data_AF-A0A3S4N400-F1
#
_entry.id   AF-A0A3S4N400-F1
#
_cell.length_a   1.000
_cell.length_b   1.000
_cell.length_c   1.000
_cell.angle_alpha   90.00
_cell.angle_beta   90.00
_cell.angle_gamma   90.00
#
_symmetry.space_group_name_H-M   'P 1'
#
loop_
_entity.id
_entity.type
_entity.pdbx_description
1 polymer ?
#
loop_
_entity_poly.entity_id
_entity_poly.type
_entity_poly.pdbx_seq_one_letter_code
_entity_poly.pdbx_strand_id
1 'polypeptide(L)' 'MRIMVRNAEDPLAYEKEGRTGAINIIDLANIHSCSFIATQDLGKITGDKFQVLGRIDHSDIRGCSLLVS' A
#
# COMPACT_ATOMS: atom_id res chain seq x y z
N MET A 1 -3.87 -4.68 -14.72
CA MET A 1 -3.49 -4.35 -13.33
C MET A 1 -2.00 -4.58 -13.06
N ARG A 2 -1.33 -3.59 -12.47
CA ARG A 2 0.06 -3.62 -12.00
C ARG A 2 0.10 -3.08 -10.58
N ILE A 3 0.81 -3.76 -9.70
CA ILE A 3 1.03 -3.34 -8.31
C ILE A 3 2.42 -2.72 -8.20
N MET A 4 2.50 -1.62 -7.47
CA MET A 4 3.76 -0.97 -7.12
C MET A 4 3.79 -0.75 -5.61
N VAL A 5 4.95 -0.96 -4.99
CA VAL A 5 5.17 -0.65 -3.58
C VAL A 5 5.99 0.63 -3.53
N ARG A 6 5.36 1.73 -3.10
CA ARG A 6 6.03 3.02 -2.93
C ARG A 6 6.53 3.19 -1.51
N ASN A 7 7.52 4.03 -1.32
CA ASN A 7 7.92 4.45 0.02
C ASN A 7 6.74 5.18 0.70
N ALA A 8 6.59 4.96 2.01
CA ALA A 8 5.46 5.53 2.77
C ALA A 8 5.64 7.04 3.02
N GLU A 9 6.88 7.51 3.10
CA GLU A 9 7.27 8.89 3.42
C GLU A 9 7.64 9.70 2.16
N ASP A 10 8.07 9.03 1.09
CA ASP A 10 8.36 9.65 -0.21
C ASP A 10 7.50 9.00 -1.33
N PRO A 11 6.47 9.70 -1.86
CA PRO A 11 5.58 9.13 -2.87
C PRO A 11 6.22 8.92 -4.25
N LEU A 12 7.40 9.48 -4.51
CA LEU A 12 8.13 9.34 -5.77
C LEU A 12 9.18 8.21 -5.73
N ALA A 13 9.49 7.69 -4.55
CA ALA A 13 10.38 6.56 -4.37
C ALA A 13 9.62 5.23 -4.34
N TYR A 14 10.22 4.19 -4.94
CA TYR A 14 9.68 2.83 -4.94
C TYR A 14 10.58 1.88 -4.15
N GLU A 15 9.93 0.95 -3.46
CA GLU A 15 10.62 -0.04 -2.65
C GLU A 15 11.14 -1.19 -3.50
N LYS A 16 12.30 -1.71 -3.10
CA LYS A 16 12.85 -2.94 -3.67
C LYS A 16 12.01 -4.15 -3.26
N GLU A 17 12.12 -5.23 -4.01
CA GLU A 17 11.47 -6.50 -3.67
C GLU A 17 11.75 -6.92 -2.23
N GLY A 18 10.72 -7.45 -1.56
CA GLY A 18 10.76 -7.87 -0.16
C GLY A 18 10.64 -6.74 0.87
N ARG A 19 10.82 -5.47 0.48
CA ARG A 19 10.63 -4.33 1.39
C ARG A 19 9.17 -3.91 1.47
N THR A 20 8.78 -3.50 2.67
CA THR A 20 7.43 -3.00 2.95
C THR A 20 7.32 -1.53 2.56
N GLY A 21 6.20 -1.17 1.95
CA GLY A 21 5.82 0.20 1.65
C GLY A 21 4.32 0.29 1.39
N ALA A 22 3.84 1.45 0.93
CA ALA A 22 2.44 1.63 0.61
C ALA A 22 2.11 1.08 -0.79
N ILE A 23 0.91 0.51 -0.96
CA ILE A 23 0.47 -0.11 -2.20
C ILE A 23 -0.13 0.93 -3.14
N ASN A 24 0.38 0.97 -4.37
CA ASN A 24 -0.25 1.64 -5.49
C ASN A 24 -0.73 0.60 -6.51
N ILE A 25 -1.92 0.83 -7.08
CA ILE A 25 -2.54 -0.02 -8.08
C ILE A 25 -2.71 0.78 -9.37
N ILE A 26 -2.23 0.22 -10.48
CA ILE A 26 -2.42 0.77 -11.83
C ILE A 26 -3.23 -0.24 -12.65
N ASP A 27 -4.41 0.13 -13.11
CA ASP A 27 -5.19 -0.71 -14.01
C ASP A 27 -5.82 0.08 -15.16
N LEU A 28 -5.22 -0.04 -16.34
CA LEU A 28 -5.64 0.71 -17.53
C LEU A 28 -6.96 0.20 -18.12
N ALA A 29 -7.44 -0.98 -17.71
CA ALA A 29 -8.75 -1.49 -18.09
C ALA A 29 -9.92 -0.71 -17.45
N ASN A 30 -9.66 0.04 -16.37
CA ASN A 30 -10.63 0.87 -15.66
C ASN A 30 -10.93 2.20 -16.39
N ILE A 31 -11.29 2.13 -17.67
CA ILE A 31 -11.45 3.28 -18.58
C ILE A 31 -12.53 4.27 -18.10
N HIS A 32 -13.59 3.75 -17.46
CA HIS A 32 -14.71 4.56 -16.96
C HIS A 32 -14.65 4.80 -15.45
N SER A 33 -13.50 4.50 -14.82
CA SER A 33 -13.29 4.68 -13.39
C SER A 33 -11.84 5.08 -13.09
N CYS A 34 -11.34 4.75 -11.91
CA CYS A 34 -10.01 5.16 -11.47
C CYS A 34 -8.95 4.13 -11.86
N SER A 35 -8.10 4.48 -12.82
CA SER A 35 -6.99 3.63 -13.27
C SER A 35 -5.77 3.67 -12.34
N PHE A 36 -5.68 4.67 -11.45
CA PHE A 36 -4.52 4.88 -10.58
C PHE A 36 -4.98 5.09 -9.14
N ILE A 37 -4.76 4.09 -8.29
CA ILE A 37 -5.19 4.12 -6.90
C ILE A 37 -3.95 4.10 -6.01
N ALA A 38 -3.72 5.17 -5.26
CA ALA A 38 -2.80 5.18 -4.13
C ALA A 38 -3.58 4.72 -2.90
N THR A 39 -3.33 3.50 -2.44
CA THR A 39 -4.03 2.96 -1.28
C THR A 39 -3.40 3.46 0.02
N GLN A 40 -4.13 3.26 1.12
CA GLN A 40 -3.59 3.39 2.47
C GLN A 40 -3.24 2.01 3.06
N ASP A 41 -2.88 1.07 2.19
CA ASP A 41 -2.52 -0.29 2.58
C ASP A 41 -0.99 -0.45 2.50
N LEU A 42 -0.41 -1.10 3.50
CA LEU A 42 0.98 -1.55 3.49
C LEU A 42 1.09 -2.90 2.79
N GLY A 43 2.16 -3.07 2.02
CA GLY A 43 2.46 -4.33 1.36
C GLY A 43 3.91 -4.44 0.92
N LYS A 44 4.24 -5.61 0.36
CA LYS A 44 5.54 -5.91 -0.23
C LYS A 44 5.38 -6.81 -1.44
N ILE A 45 6.30 -6.70 -2.40
CA ILE A 45 6.38 -7.57 -3.58
C ILE A 45 7.33 -8.74 -3.28
N THR A 46 7.03 -9.92 -3.81
CA THR A 46 7.87 -11.12 -3.75
C THR A 46 7.65 -11.92 -5.03
N GLY A 47 8.64 -11.91 -5.92
CA GLY A 47 8.52 -12.33 -7.31
C GLY A 47 7.35 -11.66 -8.00
N ASP A 48 6.53 -12.47 -8.67
CA ASP A 48 5.33 -12.00 -9.38
C ASP A 48 4.09 -11.83 -8.47
N LYS A 49 4.29 -11.88 -7.15
CA LYS A 49 3.21 -11.77 -6.15
C LYS A 49 3.42 -10.54 -5.28
N PHE A 50 2.35 -10.12 -4.62
CA PHE A 50 2.40 -9.12 -3.57
C PHE A 50 1.58 -9.58 -2.37
N GLN A 51 1.93 -9.08 -1.20
CA GLN A 51 1.24 -9.35 0.05
C GLN A 51 0.72 -8.03 0.61
N VAL A 52 -0.55 -8.01 1.03
CA VAL A 52 -1.12 -6.94 1.86
C VAL A 52 -0.83 -7.27 3.33
N LEU A 53 -0.22 -6.33 4.04
CA LEU A 53 0.25 -6.49 5.42
C LEU A 53 -0.68 -5.81 6.44
N GLY A 54 -1.46 -4.82 6.02
CA GLY A 54 -2.38 -4.07 6.88
C GLY A 54 -2.60 -2.65 6.37
N ARG A 55 -3.28 -1.83 7.16
CA ARG A 55 -3.50 -0.41 6.88
C ARG A 55 -2.37 0.45 7.45
N ILE A 56 -2.07 1.57 6.78
CA ILE A 56 -1.10 2.57 7.26
C ILE A 56 -1.63 3.26 8.51
N ASP A 57 -2.90 3.64 8.51
CA ASP A 57 -3.55 4.46 9.55
C ASP A 57 -3.89 3.69 10.83
N HIS A 58 -3.22 2.56 11.10
CA HIS A 58 -3.48 1.71 12.27
C HIS A 58 -4.98 1.45 12.50
N SER A 59 -5.75 1.23 11.41
CA SER A 59 -7.21 1.01 11.47
C SER A 59 -7.54 0.11 12.66
N ASP A 60 -8.21 0.70 13.65
CA ASP A 60 -8.22 0.27 15.04
C ASP A 60 -8.10 -1.25 15.23
N ILE A 61 -7.01 -1.68 15.88
CA ILE A 61 -7.03 -2.91 16.65
C ILE A 61 -8.13 -2.69 17.67
N ARG A 62 -9.31 -3.29 17.44
CA ARG A 62 -10.47 -3.23 18.34
C ARG A 62 -10.03 -3.34 19.81
N GLY A 63 -9.84 -2.22 20.50
CA GLY A 63 -9.65 -2.16 21.95
C GLY A 63 -8.36 -1.56 22.53
N CYS A 64 -7.40 -1.00 21.77
CA CYS A 64 -6.28 -0.26 22.38
C CYS A 64 -6.46 1.26 22.21
N SER A 65 -6.63 1.96 23.34
CA SER A 65 -6.67 3.42 23.39
C SER A 65 -5.38 4.02 22.84
N LEU A 66 -5.47 4.91 21.86
CA LEU A 66 -4.37 5.71 21.33
C LEU A 66 -3.97 6.88 22.24
N LEU A 67 -4.40 6.89 23.51
CA LEU A 67 -3.76 7.74 24.53
C LEU A 67 -2.42 7.14 24.92
N VAL A 68 -1.41 7.41 24.11
CA VAL A 68 -0.01 7.39 24.52
C VAL A 68 0.38 8.83 24.79
N SER A 69 0.73 9.12 26.05
CA SER A 69 1.28 10.40 26.51
C SER A 69 2.68 10.66 25.96
#